data_AF-A0A6A7FXI1-F1
#
_entry.id   AF-A0A6A7FXI1-F1
#
_cell.length_a   1.000
_cell.length_b   1.000
_cell.length_c   1.000
_cell.angle_alpha   90.00
_cell.angle_beta   90.00
_cell.angle_gamma   90.00
#
_symmetry.space_group_name_H-M   'P 1'
#
loop_
_entity.id
_entity.type
_entity.pdbx_description
1 polymer ?
#
loop_
_entity_poly.entity_id
_entity_poly.type
_entity_poly.pdbx_seq_one_letter_code
_entity_poly.pdbx_strand_id
1 'polypeptide(L)'
;IDGTVAAYRLPYLLAGTGVVLKQDSPYYEHFYGQLQPNVHYLPFKRDLSDLVEKVEWAQVNDAEVAEMGRAGRRFVQENLMPRDIYCYHALLLQEWTKRLSSKVMIKPGMEHVERQHNDKRFGECKCHRLSKHDEL
;
A
#
# COMPACT_ATOMS: atom_id res chain seq x y z
N ILE A 1 -5.76 -10.00 -9.19
CA ILE A 1 -5.12 -10.02 -10.52
C ILE A 1 -4.84 -8.57 -10.87
N ASP A 2 -3.59 -8.32 -11.26
CA ASP A 2 -3.16 -6.99 -11.68
C ASP A 2 -3.55 -6.74 -13.14
N GLY A 3 -3.66 -5.47 -13.53
CA GLY A 3 -4.05 -5.07 -14.88
C GLY A 3 -2.82 -4.66 -15.69
N THR A 4 -2.88 -3.49 -16.32
CA THR A 4 -1.71 -2.86 -16.96
C THR A 4 -0.59 -2.57 -15.97
N VAL A 5 -0.94 -2.32 -14.70
CA VAL A 5 -0.06 -2.06 -13.56
C VAL A 5 -0.66 -2.70 -12.29
N ALA A 6 -0.04 -2.46 -11.14
CA ALA A 6 -0.57 -2.88 -9.84
C ALA A 6 -2.02 -2.39 -9.66
N ALA A 7 -2.89 -3.24 -9.14
CA ALA A 7 -4.31 -2.92 -9.06
C ALA A 7 -4.67 -2.12 -7.80
N TYR A 8 -5.19 -0.90 -7.98
CA TYR A 8 -5.62 0.01 -6.90
C TYR A 8 -6.69 -0.56 -5.96
N ARG A 9 -7.31 -1.69 -6.33
CA ARG A 9 -8.27 -2.41 -5.49
C ARG A 9 -7.64 -3.14 -4.32
N LEU A 10 -6.34 -3.48 -4.36
CA LEU A 10 -5.71 -4.31 -3.32
C LEU A 10 -5.89 -3.74 -1.89
N PRO A 11 -5.59 -2.46 -1.59
CA PRO A 11 -5.72 -1.94 -0.23
C PRO A 11 -7.17 -1.99 0.28
N TYR A 12 -8.16 -1.76 -0.60
CA TYR A 12 -9.57 -1.83 -0.24
C TYR A 12 -10.03 -3.27 0.05
N LEU A 13 -9.51 -4.25 -0.69
CA LEU A 13 -9.82 -5.66 -0.44
C LEU A 13 -9.21 -6.14 0.87
N LEU A 14 -7.96 -5.75 1.14
CA LEU A 14 -7.28 -6.07 2.41
C LEU A 14 -8.01 -5.44 3.61
N ALA A 15 -8.63 -4.27 3.45
CA ALA A 15 -9.42 -3.63 4.49
C ALA A 15 -10.72 -4.37 4.84
N GLY A 16 -11.15 -5.29 3.95
CA GLY A 16 -12.35 -6.10 4.12
C GLY A 16 -12.24 -7.16 5.21
N THR A 17 -13.24 -8.03 5.29
CA THR A 17 -13.30 -9.13 6.27
C THR A 17 -12.87 -10.48 5.69
N GLY A 18 -12.76 -10.59 4.37
CA GLY A 18 -12.35 -11.83 3.69
C GLY A 18 -10.84 -11.87 3.45
N VAL A 19 -10.30 -13.07 3.27
CA VAL A 19 -8.93 -13.24 2.80
C VAL A 19 -8.80 -12.77 1.35
N VAL A 20 -7.69 -12.11 1.03
CA VAL A 20 -7.37 -11.75 -0.35
C VAL A 20 -6.55 -12.86 -0.98
N LEU A 21 -6.98 -13.37 -2.14
CA LEU A 21 -6.13 -14.17 -3.02
C LEU A 21 -5.36 -13.21 -3.94
N LYS A 22 -4.03 -13.20 -3.86
CA LYS A 22 -3.17 -12.33 -4.68
C LYS A 22 -2.32 -13.16 -5.63
N GLN A 23 -2.48 -12.87 -6.91
CA GLN A 23 -1.66 -13.42 -7.98
C GLN A 23 -0.22 -12.93 -7.83
N ASP A 24 0.73 -13.84 -8.03
CA ASP A 24 2.12 -13.53 -8.24
C ASP A 24 2.29 -12.65 -9.50
N SER A 25 2.94 -11.51 -9.32
CA SER A 25 2.95 -10.42 -10.30
C SER A 25 4.17 -9.54 -10.07
N PRO A 26 4.81 -9.03 -11.15
CA PRO A 26 5.95 -8.12 -11.02
C PRO A 26 5.52 -6.70 -10.63
N TYR A 27 4.21 -6.39 -10.66
CA TYR A 27 3.72 -5.06 -10.33
C TYR A 27 3.61 -4.86 -8.82
N TYR A 28 4.05 -3.70 -8.34
CA TYR A 28 4.04 -3.35 -6.94
C TYR A 28 3.63 -1.88 -6.72
N GLU A 29 3.15 -1.60 -5.51
CA GLU A 29 2.99 -0.24 -4.98
C GLU A 29 3.90 -0.10 -3.74
N HIS A 30 4.13 1.13 -3.29
CA HIS A 30 5.07 1.48 -2.20
C HIS A 30 4.92 0.67 -0.89
N PHE A 31 3.78 0.04 -0.64
CA PHE A 31 3.51 -0.76 0.56
C PHE A 31 3.59 -2.27 0.34
N TYR A 32 3.69 -2.75 -0.91
CA TYR A 32 3.66 -4.18 -1.21
C TYR A 32 4.82 -4.93 -0.56
N GLY A 33 5.99 -4.29 -0.44
CA GLY A 33 7.17 -4.87 0.23
C GLY A 33 6.95 -5.19 1.72
N GLN A 34 5.92 -4.60 2.34
CA GLN A 34 5.57 -4.87 3.74
C GLN A 34 4.52 -5.99 3.87
N LEU A 35 3.87 -6.40 2.76
CA LEU A 35 2.90 -7.48 2.74
C LEU A 35 3.60 -8.85 2.65
N GLN A 36 3.47 -9.62 3.72
CA GLN A 36 3.93 -11.00 3.78
C GLN A 36 2.89 -12.00 3.21
N PRO A 37 3.27 -12.85 2.23
CA PRO A 37 2.43 -13.95 1.75
C PRO A 37 2.12 -14.95 2.87
N ASN A 38 0.93 -15.56 2.84
CA ASN A 38 0.39 -16.46 3.86
C ASN A 38 0.22 -15.84 5.26
N VAL A 39 0.46 -14.53 5.41
CA VAL A 39 0.18 -13.77 6.63
C VAL A 39 -0.92 -12.75 6.36
N HIS A 40 -0.78 -11.93 5.32
CA HIS A 40 -1.76 -10.89 4.99
C HIS A 40 -2.70 -11.29 3.84
N TYR A 41 -2.28 -12.25 3.02
CA TYR A 41 -3.00 -12.69 1.82
C TYR A 41 -2.55 -14.10 1.39
N LEU A 42 -3.38 -14.78 0.61
CA LEU A 42 -3.09 -16.10 0.05
C LEU A 42 -2.48 -15.96 -1.36
N PRO A 43 -1.19 -16.27 -1.57
CA PRO A 43 -0.58 -16.18 -2.89
C PRO A 43 -1.04 -17.32 -3.81
N PHE A 44 -1.15 -17.01 -5.11
CA PHE A 44 -1.29 -18.01 -6.18
C PHE A 44 -0.42 -17.64 -7.38
N LYS A 45 -0.06 -18.61 -8.22
CA LYS A 45 0.87 -18.44 -9.34
C LYS A 45 0.33 -17.52 -10.42
N ARG A 46 1.26 -16.87 -11.11
CA ARG A 46 0.97 -15.96 -12.22
C ARG A 46 0.19 -16.62 -13.35
N ASP A 47 0.48 -17.88 -13.65
CA ASP A 47 -0.15 -18.67 -14.71
C ASP A 47 -1.50 -19.30 -14.30
N LEU A 48 -1.97 -19.03 -13.07
CA LEU A 48 -3.20 -19.57 -12.49
C LEU A 48 -3.19 -21.08 -12.26
N SER A 49 -2.05 -21.76 -12.43
CA SER A 49 -1.97 -23.23 -12.40
C SER A 49 -2.33 -23.85 -11.05
N ASP A 50 -2.20 -23.10 -9.95
CA ASP A 50 -2.56 -23.54 -8.59
C ASP A 50 -3.81 -22.84 -8.05
N LEU A 51 -4.53 -22.03 -8.85
CA LEU A 51 -5.64 -21.22 -8.33
C LEU A 51 -6.76 -22.08 -7.72
N VAL A 52 -7.15 -23.16 -8.40
CA VAL A 52 -8.21 -24.07 -7.93
C VAL A 52 -7.80 -24.72 -6.61
N GLU A 53 -6.56 -25.24 -6.54
CA GLU A 53 -5.98 -25.82 -5.33
C GLU A 53 -5.99 -24.82 -4.15
N LYS A 54 -5.63 -23.55 -4.39
CA LYS A 54 -5.67 -22.51 -3.35
C LYS A 54 -7.08 -22.23 -2.85
N VAL A 55 -8.08 -22.25 -3.73
CA VAL A 55 -9.48 -22.06 -3.35
C VAL A 55 -9.99 -23.24 -2.53
N GLU A 56 -9.74 -24.47 -2.97
CA GLU A 56 -10.12 -25.68 -2.23
C GLU A 56 -9.45 -25.74 -0.86
N TRP A 57 -8.17 -25.41 -0.79
CA TRP A 57 -7.45 -25.28 0.48
C TRP A 57 -8.10 -24.25 1.40
N ALA A 58 -8.46 -23.07 0.89
CA ALA A 58 -9.09 -22.03 1.68
C ALA A 58 -10.47 -22.43 2.23
N GLN A 59 -11.21 -23.28 1.51
CA GLN A 59 -12.53 -23.77 1.94
C GLN A 59 -12.46 -24.73 3.13
N VAL A 60 -11.36 -25.47 3.29
CA VAL A 60 -11.19 -26.46 4.37
C VAL A 60 -10.31 -25.97 5.53
N ASN A 61 -9.67 -24.81 5.39
CA ASN A 61 -8.81 -24.18 6.41
C ASN A 61 -9.37 -22.83 6.87
N ASP A 62 -10.62 -22.82 7.36
CA ASP A 62 -11.36 -21.60 7.69
C ASP A 62 -10.68 -20.75 8.79
N ALA A 63 -10.07 -21.40 9.79
CA ALA A 63 -9.40 -20.71 10.89
C ALA A 63 -8.16 -19.93 10.42
N GLU A 64 -7.35 -20.55 9.57
CA GLU A 64 -6.17 -19.95 8.95
C GLU A 64 -6.55 -18.80 8.03
N VAL A 65 -7.58 -19.00 7.21
CA VAL A 65 -8.13 -17.98 6.30
C VAL A 65 -8.66 -16.77 7.07
N ALA A 66 -9.39 -17.00 8.16
CA ALA A 66 -9.93 -15.95 9.00
C ALA A 66 -8.82 -15.15 9.69
N GLU A 67 -7.76 -15.80 10.17
CA GLU A 67 -6.62 -15.10 10.76
C GLU A 67 -5.86 -14.28 9.72
N MET A 68 -5.65 -14.82 8.52
CA MET A 68 -5.01 -14.13 7.41
C MET A 68 -5.80 -12.88 6.98
N GLY A 69 -7.13 -12.99 6.89
CA GLY A 69 -8.01 -11.85 6.62
C GLY A 69 -7.93 -10.78 7.71
N ARG A 70 -7.92 -11.17 9.00
CA ARG A 70 -7.74 -10.24 10.13
C ARG A 70 -6.39 -9.54 10.08
N ALA A 71 -5.32 -10.26 9.77
CA ALA A 71 -3.97 -9.70 9.65
C ALA A 71 -3.86 -8.72 8.49
N GLY A 72 -4.39 -9.05 7.31
CA GLY A 72 -4.45 -8.14 6.16
C GLY A 72 -5.23 -6.85 6.47
N ARG A 73 -6.36 -6.96 7.16
CA ARG A 73 -7.14 -5.81 7.62
C ARG A 73 -6.40 -4.95 8.62
N ARG A 74 -5.76 -5.58 9.61
CA ARG A 74 -4.96 -4.88 10.62
C ARG A 74 -3.82 -4.11 9.97
N PHE A 75 -3.14 -4.73 9.00
CA PHE A 75 -2.11 -4.06 8.21
C PHE A 75 -2.65 -2.76 7.61
N VAL A 76 -3.77 -2.78 6.89
CA VAL A 76 -4.34 -1.55 6.30
C VAL A 76 -4.64 -0.49 7.36
N GLN A 77 -5.25 -0.89 8.49
CA GLN A 77 -5.64 0.03 9.55
C GLN A 77 -4.46 0.71 10.24
N GLU A 78 -3.33 0.01 10.34
CA GLU A 78 -2.11 0.50 10.98
C GLU A 78 -1.16 1.21 10.01
N ASN A 79 -1.28 0.94 8.71
CA ASN A 79 -0.23 1.24 7.74
C ASN A 79 -0.68 1.99 6.47
N LEU A 80 -1.98 2.01 6.15
CA LEU A 80 -2.49 2.54 4.89
C LEU A 80 -3.70 3.47 5.07
N MET A 81 -3.88 4.04 6.27
CA MET A 81 -4.89 5.06 6.47
C MET A 81 -4.45 6.36 5.78
N PRO A 82 -5.35 7.30 5.48
CA PRO A 82 -5.00 8.53 4.74
C PRO A 82 -3.80 9.28 5.33
N ARG A 83 -3.68 9.34 6.66
CA ARG A 83 -2.52 9.89 7.36
C ARG A 83 -1.21 9.23 6.94
N ASP A 84 -1.19 7.90 6.87
CA ASP A 84 0.02 7.12 6.58
C ASP A 84 0.47 7.35 5.14
N ILE A 85 -0.49 7.47 4.21
CA ILE A 85 -0.22 7.81 2.80
C ILE A 85 0.35 9.22 2.68
N TYR A 86 -0.23 10.22 3.35
CA TYR A 86 0.32 11.58 3.35
C TYR A 86 1.73 11.63 3.95
N CYS A 87 1.96 10.90 5.05
CA CYS A 87 3.27 10.82 5.68
C CYS A 87 4.32 10.19 4.77
N TYR A 88 3.99 9.10 4.06
CA TYR A 88 4.89 8.49 3.09
C TYR A 88 5.33 9.52 2.03
N HIS A 89 4.39 10.24 1.42
CA HIS A 89 4.72 11.24 0.39
C HIS A 89 5.53 12.41 0.95
N ALA A 90 5.20 12.91 2.14
CA ALA A 90 5.94 14.00 2.77
C ALA A 90 7.41 13.60 3.06
N LEU A 91 7.62 12.41 3.63
CA LEU A 91 8.95 11.87 3.91
C LEU A 91 9.71 11.58 2.62
N LEU A 92 9.07 10.96 1.63
CA LEU A 92 9.67 10.68 0.32
C LEU A 92 10.21 11.95 -0.33
N LEU A 93 9.39 13.01 -0.39
CA LEU A 93 9.80 14.28 -0.98
C LEU A 93 10.90 14.98 -0.16
N GLN A 94 10.88 14.84 1.17
CA GLN A 94 11.92 15.36 2.06
C GLN A 94 13.26 14.64 1.83
N GLU A 95 13.27 13.32 1.75
CA GLU A 95 14.47 12.53 1.46
C GLU A 95 14.97 12.77 0.03
N TRP A 96 14.05 12.88 -0.94
CA TRP A 96 14.39 13.21 -2.32
C TRP A 96 15.09 14.56 -2.44
N THR A 97 14.64 15.57 -1.69
CA THR A 97 15.21 16.92 -1.72
C THR A 97 16.70 16.92 -1.34
N LYS A 98 17.14 16.02 -0.46
CA LYS A 98 18.56 15.88 -0.07
C LYS A 98 19.45 15.38 -1.21
N ARG A 99 18.87 14.79 -2.25
CA ARG A 99 19.57 14.24 -3.42
C ARG A 99 19.62 15.20 -4.60
N LEU A 100 18.98 16.37 -4.51
CA LEU A 100 19.00 17.37 -5.57
C LEU A 100 20.39 18.01 -5.67
N SER A 101 21.00 17.94 -6.85
CA SER A 101 22.31 18.54 -7.11
C SER A 101 22.22 20.02 -7.53
N SER A 102 21.06 20.49 -7.96
CA SER A 102 20.84 21.82 -8.50
C SER A 102 19.74 22.58 -7.76
N LYS A 103 19.83 23.91 -7.78
CA LYS A 103 18.78 24.78 -7.22
C LYS A 103 17.48 24.65 -8.02
N VAL A 104 16.36 24.52 -7.32
CA VAL A 104 15.02 24.49 -7.91
C VAL A 104 14.66 25.89 -8.44
N MET A 105 14.20 25.96 -9.69
CA MET A 105 13.80 27.19 -10.38
C MET A 105 12.39 27.04 -10.95
N ILE A 106 11.53 28.04 -10.74
CA ILE A 106 10.17 28.07 -11.31
C ILE A 106 10.28 28.42 -12.80
N LYS A 107 9.70 27.59 -13.67
CA LYS A 107 9.76 27.79 -15.13
C LYS A 107 8.58 28.65 -15.62
N PRO A 108 8.75 29.42 -16.70
CA PRO A 108 7.64 30.10 -17.37
C PRO A 108 6.52 29.11 -17.74
N GLY A 109 5.27 29.49 -17.48
CA GLY A 109 4.10 28.64 -17.74
C GLY A 109 3.70 27.69 -16.61
N MET A 110 4.47 27.63 -15.51
CA MET A 110 4.01 26.96 -14.29
C MET A 110 2.98 27.82 -13.56
N GLU A 111 1.84 27.22 -13.19
CA GLU A 111 0.81 27.84 -12.37
C GLU A 111 1.08 27.60 -10.88
N HIS A 112 0.90 28.63 -10.06
CA HIS A 112 1.04 28.51 -8.61
C HIS A 112 -0.22 27.90 -8.01
N VAL A 113 -0.06 26.73 -7.36
CA VAL A 113 -1.15 26.09 -6.61
C VAL A 113 -1.16 26.61 -5.18
N GLU A 114 -2.13 27.47 -4.86
CA GLU A 114 -2.26 28.07 -3.53
C GLU A 114 -2.59 27.04 -2.45
N ARG A 115 -1.99 27.22 -1.27
CA ARG A 115 -2.35 26.43 -0.09
C ARG A 115 -3.69 26.91 0.45
N GLN A 116 -4.67 26.03 0.53
CA GLN A 116 -5.94 26.34 1.19
C GLN A 116 -5.73 26.36 2.71
N HIS A 117 -5.67 27.56 3.30
CA HIS A 117 -5.35 27.78 4.72
C HIS A 117 -6.42 27.26 5.72
N ASN A 118 -7.61 26.84 5.24
CA ASN A 118 -8.77 26.55 6.09
C ASN A 118 -9.17 25.07 6.17
N ASP A 119 -8.31 24.15 5.74
CA ASP A 119 -8.68 22.74 5.77
C ASP A 119 -8.43 22.09 7.14
N LYS A 120 -9.34 22.37 8.09
CA LYS A 120 -9.40 21.74 9.43
C LYS A 120 -9.50 20.21 9.37
N ARG A 121 -9.71 19.59 8.19
CA ARG A 121 -9.76 18.13 8.02
C ARG A 121 -8.39 17.48 8.24
N PHE A 122 -7.30 18.24 8.07
CA PHE A 122 -5.94 17.77 8.28
C PHE A 122 -5.38 18.45 9.54
N GLY A 123 -5.66 17.88 10.71
CA GLY A 123 -5.09 18.35 11.99
C GLY A 123 -3.55 18.29 12.02
N GLU A 124 -2.93 18.47 13.19
CA GLU A 124 -1.48 18.35 13.35
C GLU A 124 -0.96 16.97 12.89
N CYS A 125 -0.42 16.91 11.68
CA CYS A 125 0.08 15.68 11.09
C CYS A 125 1.46 15.35 11.66
N LYS A 126 1.49 14.56 12.73
CA LYS A 126 2.73 13.99 13.27
C LYS A 126 3.00 12.66 12.59
N CYS A 127 3.95 12.63 11.67
CA CYS A 127 4.42 11.40 11.05
C CYS A 127 5.33 10.65 12.02
N HIS A 128 4.99 9.41 12.34
CA HIS A 128 5.75 8.56 13.27
C HIS A 128 6.45 7.39 12.57
N ARG A 129 6.34 7.32 11.24
CA ARG A 129 6.89 6.21 10.45
C ARG A 129 8.33 6.49 10.02
N LEU A 130 9.22 5.67 10.56
CA LEU A 130 10.50 5.29 9.95
C LEU A 130 10.64 3.78 10.17
N SER A 131 9.87 2.98 9.43
CA SER A 131 10.10 1.53 9.42
C SER A 131 11.34 1.24 8.56
N LYS A 132 12.15 0.26 8.96
CA LYS A 132 13.33 -0.20 8.17
C LYS A 132 12.96 -0.76 6.78
N HIS A 133 11.68 -0.99 6.51
CA HIS A 133 11.15 -1.54 5.25
C HIS A 133 10.36 -0.52 4.41
N ASP A 134 10.35 0.75 4.79
CA ASP A 134 9.82 1.79 3.93
C ASP A 134 10.83 2.04 2.79
N GLU A 135 10.37 2.17 1.54
CA GLU A 135 11.21 2.39 0.34
C GLU A 135 11.87 3.79 0.28
N LEU A 136 12.18 4.38 1.45
CA LEU A 136 12.70 5.75 1.63
C LEU A 136 14.24 5.81 1.61
#